data_AF-A0A2V8TDP8-F1
#
_entry.id   AF-A0A2V8TDP8-F1
#
_cell.length_a   1.000
_cell.length_b   1.000
_cell.length_c   1.000
_cell.angle_alpha   90.00
_cell.angle_beta   90.00
_cell.angle_gamma   90.00
#
_symmetry.space_group_name_H-M   'P 1'
#
loop_
_entity.id
_entity.type
_entity.pdbx_description
1 polymer ?
#
loop_
_entity_poly.entity_id
_entity_poly.type
_entity_poly.pdbx_seq_one_letter_code
_entity_poly.pdbx_strand_id
1 'polypeptide(L)'
;MSPTGAPRRETMAPTLLCADDSPTIRKIVELTFAETGIDTICVPDGETALHSFLERRPDVLLLDAAMPAMSGYEVCELVRKESTGASPRILMLSSAFEPYDPERGRLAGADGHLAKPFESQTLLERVRGLLAGGQEDARGSRARVASGAPVRIMQPEGPFGETPGDRSAMGPSPEAAAGAEALPDGPVPVAARGMTLTPADVDAVARRLVELIGPAVVRDVAWDIVPDLLDSIIRQRLEEQDPAG
;
A
#
# COMPACT_ATOMS: atom_id res chain seq x y z
N MET A 1 -15.52 -55.70 3.46
CA MET A 1 -16.36 -54.49 3.43
C MET A 1 -15.42 -53.30 3.49
N SER A 2 -15.43 -52.43 2.48
CA SER A 2 -14.58 -51.23 2.47
C SER A 2 -15.23 -50.12 3.32
N PRO A 3 -14.47 -49.30 4.06
CA PRO A 3 -15.04 -48.14 4.73
C PRO A 3 -15.47 -47.09 3.69
N THR A 4 -16.75 -46.69 3.73
CA THR A 4 -17.25 -45.58 2.92
C THR A 4 -16.57 -44.29 3.38
N GLY A 5 -15.64 -43.77 2.58
CA GLY A 5 -15.11 -42.44 2.79
C GLY A 5 -16.25 -41.42 2.68
N ALA A 6 -16.46 -40.61 3.72
CA ALA A 6 -17.35 -39.47 3.63
C ALA A 6 -16.90 -38.56 2.47
N PRO A 7 -17.84 -37.88 1.77
CA PRO A 7 -17.45 -36.95 0.72
C PRO A 7 -16.52 -35.89 1.31
N ARG A 8 -15.30 -35.78 0.74
CA ARG A 8 -14.49 -34.58 0.95
C ARG A 8 -15.36 -33.41 0.49
N ARG A 9 -15.56 -32.42 1.36
CA ARG A 9 -16.11 -31.14 0.94
C ARG A 9 -15.30 -30.66 -0.24
N GLU A 10 -15.95 -30.27 -1.33
CA GLU A 10 -15.29 -29.57 -2.42
C GLU A 10 -14.79 -28.25 -1.84
N THR A 11 -13.47 -28.15 -1.64
CA THR A 11 -12.84 -27.01 -0.99
C THR A 11 -12.81 -25.85 -1.96
N MET A 12 -13.89 -25.07 -1.97
CA MET A 12 -13.87 -23.73 -2.52
C MET A 12 -12.75 -22.91 -1.87
N ALA A 13 -12.13 -22.02 -2.64
CA ALA A 13 -11.10 -21.12 -2.13
C ALA A 13 -11.69 -20.27 -0.99
N PRO A 14 -11.02 -20.14 0.18
CA PRO A 14 -11.44 -19.22 1.22
C PRO A 14 -11.49 -17.79 0.67
N THR A 15 -12.47 -17.01 1.08
CA THR A 15 -12.60 -15.61 0.67
C THR A 15 -12.13 -14.68 1.79
N LEU A 16 -11.19 -13.80 1.49
CA LEU A 16 -10.69 -12.74 2.36
C LEU A 16 -11.29 -11.39 1.93
N LEU A 17 -11.82 -10.65 2.91
CA LEU A 17 -12.20 -9.25 2.76
C LEU A 17 -11.22 -8.36 3.54
N CYS A 18 -10.71 -7.31 2.94
CA CYS A 18 -9.87 -6.31 3.59
C CYS A 18 -10.54 -4.93 3.51
N ALA A 19 -10.73 -4.29 4.65
CA ALA A 19 -11.19 -2.92 4.79
C ALA A 19 -10.09 -2.07 5.42
N ASP A 20 -9.57 -1.12 4.66
CA ASP A 20 -8.45 -0.25 5.05
C ASP A 20 -8.52 1.00 4.17
N ASP A 21 -8.41 2.21 4.73
CA ASP A 21 -8.54 3.44 3.94
C ASP A 21 -7.31 3.73 3.07
N SER A 22 -6.15 3.15 3.42
CA SER A 22 -4.91 3.30 2.69
C SER A 22 -4.89 2.45 1.41
N PRO A 23 -4.80 3.06 0.21
CA PRO A 23 -4.66 2.30 -1.04
C PRO A 23 -3.37 1.47 -1.05
N THR A 24 -2.34 1.90 -0.32
CA THR A 24 -1.07 1.17 -0.18
C THR A 24 -1.27 -0.12 0.60
N ILE A 25 -1.97 -0.10 1.74
CA ILE A 25 -2.23 -1.32 2.51
C ILE A 25 -3.13 -2.28 1.73
N ARG A 26 -4.23 -1.78 1.13
CA ARG A 26 -5.08 -2.60 0.24
C ARG A 26 -4.27 -3.29 -0.85
N LYS A 27 -3.31 -2.58 -1.47
CA LYS A 27 -2.47 -3.16 -2.52
C LYS A 27 -1.44 -4.17 -2.00
N ILE A 28 -0.88 -3.96 -0.80
CA ILE A 28 -0.02 -4.96 -0.13
C ILE A 28 -0.83 -6.23 0.15
N VAL A 29 -2.08 -6.12 0.61
CA VAL A 29 -2.95 -7.29 0.84
C VAL A 29 -3.24 -8.03 -0.47
N GLU A 30 -3.70 -7.35 -1.53
CA GLU A 30 -3.92 -7.96 -2.85
C GLU A 30 -2.70 -8.77 -3.33
N LEU A 31 -1.51 -8.16 -3.29
CA LEU A 31 -0.27 -8.79 -3.73
C LEU A 31 0.19 -9.94 -2.82
N THR A 32 -0.13 -9.87 -1.52
CA THR A 32 0.20 -10.94 -0.54
C THR A 32 -0.62 -12.20 -0.77
N PHE A 33 -1.88 -12.08 -1.24
CA PHE A 33 -2.79 -13.20 -1.38
C PHE A 33 -3.03 -13.70 -2.82
N ALA A 34 -2.67 -12.92 -3.85
CA ALA A 34 -2.93 -13.22 -5.27
C ALA A 34 -2.60 -14.67 -5.73
N GLU A 35 -1.47 -15.23 -5.30
CA GLU A 35 -1.03 -16.59 -5.70
C GLU A 35 -1.29 -17.66 -4.60
N THR A 36 -2.04 -17.32 -3.55
CA THR A 36 -2.16 -18.17 -2.34
C THR A 36 -3.36 -19.12 -2.35
N GLY A 37 -4.26 -19.01 -3.32
CA GLY A 37 -5.51 -19.79 -3.38
C GLY A 37 -6.62 -19.25 -2.46
N ILE A 38 -6.59 -17.95 -2.14
CA ILE A 38 -7.58 -17.22 -1.35
C ILE A 38 -8.17 -16.10 -2.23
N ASP A 39 -9.48 -16.10 -2.47
CA ASP A 39 -10.14 -15.00 -3.20
C ASP A 39 -10.07 -13.74 -2.33
N THR A 40 -9.66 -12.60 -2.89
CA THR A 40 -9.26 -11.43 -2.11
C THR A 40 -9.98 -10.17 -2.59
N ILE A 41 -10.79 -9.61 -1.71
CA ILE A 41 -11.63 -8.44 -1.95
C ILE A 41 -11.12 -7.30 -1.05
N CYS A 42 -10.71 -6.17 -1.64
CA CYS A 42 -10.21 -5.00 -0.89
C CYS A 42 -11.15 -3.81 -1.09
N VAL A 43 -11.57 -3.16 0.01
CA VAL A 43 -12.53 -2.05 0.04
C VAL A 43 -12.01 -0.88 0.90
N PRO A 44 -12.37 0.38 0.59
CA PRO A 44 -11.71 1.55 1.19
C PRO A 44 -12.31 2.03 2.53
N ASP A 45 -13.43 1.47 2.99
CA ASP A 45 -14.16 1.96 4.17
C ASP A 45 -15.04 0.87 4.82
N GLY A 46 -15.52 1.16 6.03
CA GLY A 46 -16.34 0.23 6.82
C GLY A 46 -17.77 0.01 6.31
N GLU A 47 -18.38 0.99 5.64
CA GLU A 47 -19.74 0.83 5.07
C GLU A 47 -19.72 -0.16 3.90
N THR A 48 -18.76 0.01 3.00
CA THR A 48 -18.47 -0.91 1.88
C THR A 48 -18.05 -2.28 2.40
N ALA A 49 -17.28 -2.36 3.50
CA ALA A 49 -16.93 -3.61 4.14
C ALA A 49 -18.15 -4.38 4.66
N LEU A 50 -19.10 -3.70 5.32
CA LEU A 50 -20.32 -4.33 5.78
C LEU A 50 -21.20 -4.80 4.62
N HIS A 51 -21.30 -4.02 3.54
CA HIS A 51 -22.00 -4.43 2.31
C HIS A 51 -21.36 -5.68 1.69
N SER A 52 -20.04 -5.66 1.47
CA SER A 52 -19.30 -6.80 0.91
C SER A 52 -19.34 -8.03 1.81
N PHE A 53 -19.35 -7.87 3.14
CA PHE A 53 -19.58 -9.01 4.05
C PHE A 53 -20.96 -9.64 3.84
N LEU A 54 -22.02 -8.84 3.77
CA LEU A 54 -23.39 -9.35 3.62
C LEU A 54 -23.61 -10.05 2.28
N GLU A 55 -23.04 -9.50 1.19
CA GLU A 55 -23.11 -10.04 -0.18
C GLU A 55 -22.24 -11.29 -0.36
N ARG A 56 -20.96 -11.24 0.04
CA ARG A 56 -19.94 -12.23 -0.32
C ARG A 56 -19.71 -13.31 0.74
N ARG A 57 -20.10 -13.05 1.99
CA ARG A 57 -19.91 -13.93 3.16
C ARG A 57 -18.49 -14.50 3.26
N PRO A 58 -17.44 -13.65 3.30
CA PRO A 58 -16.04 -14.06 3.38
C PRO A 58 -15.74 -14.88 4.64
N ASP A 59 -14.77 -15.78 4.56
CA ASP A 59 -14.30 -16.62 5.68
C ASP A 59 -13.42 -15.84 6.67
N VAL A 60 -12.75 -14.79 6.20
CA VAL A 60 -11.84 -13.95 7.01
C VAL A 60 -11.91 -12.48 6.60
N LEU A 61 -11.89 -11.59 7.59
CA LEU A 61 -11.86 -10.15 7.45
C LEU A 61 -10.55 -9.59 8.04
N LEU A 62 -9.89 -8.72 7.29
CA LEU A 62 -8.87 -7.78 7.78
C LEU A 62 -9.54 -6.41 7.91
N LEU A 63 -9.58 -5.84 9.12
CA LEU A 63 -10.29 -4.58 9.38
C LEU A 63 -9.37 -3.56 10.03
N ASP A 64 -9.19 -2.39 9.41
CA ASP A 64 -8.44 -1.29 10.02
C ASP A 64 -9.16 -0.72 11.24
N ALA A 65 -8.43 -0.56 12.34
CA ALA A 65 -8.93 -0.11 13.64
C ALA A 65 -9.51 1.30 13.58
N ALA A 66 -8.94 2.17 12.73
CA ALA A 66 -9.47 3.47 12.39
C ALA A 66 -9.84 3.50 10.90
N MET A 67 -11.07 3.88 10.59
CA MET A 67 -11.52 4.24 9.24
C MET A 67 -12.50 5.41 9.35
N PRO A 68 -12.62 6.27 8.33
CA PRO A 68 -13.65 7.31 8.30
C PRO A 68 -15.07 6.73 8.37
N ALA A 69 -15.99 7.48 8.98
CA ALA A 69 -17.42 7.17 9.20
C ALA A 69 -17.76 5.93 10.06
N MET A 70 -17.11 4.78 9.83
CA MET A 70 -17.33 3.53 10.57
C MET A 70 -16.00 2.81 10.79
N SER A 71 -15.55 2.71 12.04
CA SER A 71 -14.29 2.05 12.40
C SER A 71 -14.37 0.52 12.28
N GLY A 72 -13.23 -0.16 12.10
CA GLY A 72 -13.20 -1.63 12.00
C GLY A 72 -13.74 -2.36 13.23
N TYR A 73 -13.75 -1.73 14.41
CA TYR A 73 -14.42 -2.27 15.59
C TYR A 73 -15.95 -2.28 15.44
N GLU A 74 -16.54 -1.22 14.88
CA GLU A 74 -17.99 -1.15 14.61
C GLU A 74 -18.38 -2.11 13.49
N VAL A 75 -17.55 -2.22 12.44
CA VAL A 75 -17.71 -3.26 11.41
C VAL A 75 -17.66 -4.66 12.05
N CYS A 76 -16.72 -4.92 12.96
CA CYS A 76 -16.59 -6.18 13.68
C CYS A 76 -17.86 -6.50 14.50
N GLU A 77 -18.35 -5.55 15.30
CA GLU A 77 -19.60 -5.71 16.07
C GLU A 77 -20.81 -6.03 15.17
N LEU A 78 -20.96 -5.32 14.05
CA LEU A 78 -22.05 -5.55 13.10
C LEU A 78 -21.90 -6.89 12.37
N VAL A 79 -20.69 -7.28 11.97
CA VAL A 79 -20.39 -8.60 11.38
C VAL A 79 -20.70 -9.73 12.37
N ARG A 80 -20.37 -9.57 13.67
CA ARG A 80 -20.74 -10.55 14.71
C ARG A 80 -22.25 -10.65 14.90
N LYS A 81 -22.97 -9.53 14.89
CA LYS A 81 -24.43 -9.48 15.02
C LYS A 81 -25.17 -10.12 13.84
N GLU A 82 -24.70 -9.89 12.61
CA GLU A 82 -25.32 -10.40 11.36
C GLU A 82 -24.79 -11.79 10.93
N SER A 83 -24.00 -12.45 11.80
CA SER A 83 -23.49 -13.82 11.62
C SER A 83 -24.39 -14.87 12.28
N THR A 84 -25.40 -15.35 11.57
CA THR A 84 -26.38 -16.34 12.05
C THR A 84 -25.91 -17.80 11.97
N GLY A 85 -24.60 -18.04 11.81
CA GLY A 85 -24.03 -19.38 11.56
C GLY A 85 -22.55 -19.45 11.89
N ALA A 86 -21.73 -20.02 10.99
CA ALA A 86 -20.28 -19.96 11.12
C ALA A 86 -19.82 -18.50 10.92
N SER A 87 -19.48 -17.83 12.03
CA SER A 87 -18.95 -16.46 11.98
C SER A 87 -17.56 -16.46 11.36
N PRO A 88 -17.20 -15.43 10.56
CA PRO A 88 -15.90 -15.36 9.91
C PRO A 88 -14.78 -15.08 10.91
N ARG A 89 -13.53 -15.28 10.52
CA ARG A 89 -12.38 -14.81 11.33
C ARG A 89 -12.17 -13.32 11.14
N ILE A 90 -11.80 -12.58 12.19
CA ILE A 90 -11.58 -11.14 12.13
C ILE A 90 -10.23 -10.78 12.75
N LEU A 91 -9.32 -10.25 11.92
CA LEU A 91 -8.02 -9.72 12.33
C LEU A 91 -8.05 -8.19 12.24
N MET A 92 -7.89 -7.52 13.38
CA MET A 92 -7.78 -6.06 13.42
C MET A 92 -6.40 -5.60 12.96
N LEU A 93 -6.33 -4.69 11.99
CA LEU A 93 -5.10 -3.99 11.63
C LEU A 93 -5.06 -2.70 12.46
N SER A 94 -3.95 -2.39 13.14
CA SER A 94 -3.83 -1.17 13.98
C SER A 94 -2.60 -0.35 13.63
N SER A 95 -2.67 0.98 13.69
CA SER A 95 -1.54 1.86 13.39
C SER A 95 -0.75 2.23 14.65
N ALA A 96 0.38 2.94 14.47
CA ALA A 96 1.09 3.56 15.58
C ALA A 96 0.34 4.74 16.20
N PHE A 97 -0.59 5.37 15.46
CA PHE A 97 -1.40 6.51 15.90
C PHE A 97 -2.71 6.08 16.58
N GLU A 98 -3.32 4.98 16.12
CA GLU A 98 -4.46 4.29 16.75
C GLU A 98 -4.04 2.85 17.09
N PRO A 99 -3.42 2.61 18.27
CA PRO A 99 -3.02 1.28 18.70
C PRO A 99 -4.23 0.37 18.96
N TYR A 100 -4.04 -0.94 18.82
CA TYR A 100 -5.09 -1.91 19.14
C TYR A 100 -5.44 -1.90 20.64
N ASP A 101 -6.70 -1.59 20.96
CA ASP A 101 -7.29 -1.71 22.29
C ASP A 101 -7.75 -3.17 22.51
N PRO A 102 -7.14 -3.91 23.46
CA PRO A 102 -7.51 -5.30 23.72
C PRO A 102 -8.88 -5.50 24.35
N GLU A 103 -9.41 -4.52 25.09
CA GLU A 103 -10.77 -4.60 25.65
C GLU A 103 -11.80 -4.30 24.56
N ARG A 104 -11.64 -3.21 23.81
CA ARG A 104 -12.54 -2.88 22.68
C ARG A 104 -12.55 -4.00 21.65
N GLY A 105 -11.40 -4.57 21.29
CA GLY A 105 -11.32 -5.70 20.37
C GLY A 105 -11.96 -6.97 20.89
N ARG A 106 -11.83 -7.27 22.20
CA ARG A 106 -12.52 -8.40 22.86
C ARG A 106 -14.04 -8.20 22.93
N LEU A 107 -14.51 -6.97 23.14
CA LEU A 107 -15.93 -6.63 23.17
C LEU A 107 -16.58 -6.68 21.78
N ALA A 108 -15.89 -6.15 20.76
CA ALA A 108 -16.28 -6.27 19.36
C ALA A 108 -16.22 -7.73 18.86
N GLY A 109 -15.38 -8.56 19.48
CA GLY A 109 -15.25 -9.98 19.20
C GLY A 109 -14.24 -10.30 18.11
N ALA A 110 -13.15 -9.53 17.97
CA ALA A 110 -12.05 -9.85 17.06
C ALA A 110 -11.34 -11.16 17.46
N ASP A 111 -10.87 -11.94 16.48
CA ASP A 111 -10.07 -13.15 16.73
C ASP A 111 -8.58 -12.83 17.00
N GLY A 112 -8.12 -11.63 16.61
CA GLY A 112 -6.75 -11.18 16.86
C GLY A 112 -6.47 -9.79 16.30
N HIS A 113 -5.20 -9.38 16.34
CA HIS A 113 -4.73 -8.11 15.76
C HIS A 113 -3.34 -8.25 15.12
N LEU A 114 -2.98 -7.28 14.28
CA LEU A 114 -1.67 -7.09 13.67
C LEU A 114 -1.35 -5.58 13.56
N ALA A 115 -0.18 -5.16 14.03
CA ALA A 115 0.23 -3.77 13.93
C ALA A 115 0.80 -3.43 12.55
N LYS A 116 0.51 -2.23 12.06
CA LYS A 116 1.13 -1.60 10.88
C LYS A 116 2.42 -0.86 11.33
N PRO A 117 3.51 -0.87 10.53
CA PRO A 117 3.71 -1.66 9.32
C PRO A 117 3.89 -3.15 9.63
N PHE A 118 3.49 -4.01 8.70
CA PHE A 118 3.65 -5.47 8.79
C PHE A 118 4.28 -6.05 7.52
N GLU A 119 4.96 -7.18 7.68
CA GLU A 119 5.47 -7.97 6.56
C GLU A 119 4.37 -8.85 5.94
N SER A 120 4.35 -8.97 4.61
CA SER A 120 3.43 -9.86 3.89
C SER A 120 3.45 -11.30 4.39
N GLN A 121 4.63 -11.83 4.75
CA GLN A 121 4.76 -13.18 5.29
C GLN A 121 4.06 -13.32 6.66
N THR A 122 4.24 -12.33 7.55
CA THR A 122 3.56 -12.30 8.85
C THR A 122 2.03 -12.22 8.68
N LEU A 123 1.53 -11.41 7.75
CA LEU A 123 0.10 -11.34 7.46
C LEU A 123 -0.45 -12.66 6.91
N LEU A 124 0.27 -13.28 5.97
CA LEU A 124 -0.11 -14.56 5.35
C LEU A 124 -0.16 -15.70 6.38
N GLU A 125 0.80 -15.75 7.31
CA GLU A 125 0.82 -16.71 8.42
C GLU A 125 -0.35 -16.47 9.40
N ARG A 126 -0.62 -15.21 9.78
CA ARG A 126 -1.75 -14.83 10.64
C ARG A 126 -3.09 -15.28 10.07
N VAL A 127 -3.34 -14.98 8.79
CA VAL A 127 -4.57 -15.38 8.08
C VAL A 127 -4.70 -16.90 7.97
N ARG A 128 -3.62 -17.60 7.60
CA ARG A 128 -3.63 -19.07 7.50
C ARG A 128 -3.87 -19.75 8.86
N GLY A 129 -3.31 -19.22 9.95
CA GLY A 129 -3.54 -19.71 11.31
C GLY A 129 -5.01 -19.59 11.73
N LEU A 130 -5.62 -18.42 11.47
CA LEU A 130 -7.04 -18.17 11.75
C LEU A 130 -7.98 -19.09 10.95
N LEU A 131 -7.74 -19.24 9.63
CA LEU A 131 -8.50 -20.13 8.75
C LEU A 131 -8.34 -21.62 9.12
N ALA A 132 -7.16 -22.02 9.59
CA ALA A 132 -6.92 -23.37 10.11
C ALA A 132 -7.58 -23.65 11.49
N GLY A 133 -8.21 -22.64 12.10
CA GLY A 133 -8.85 -22.76 13.41
C GLY A 133 -7.89 -22.65 14.59
N GLY A 134 -6.67 -22.16 14.38
CA GLY A 134 -5.70 -21.91 15.44
C GLY A 134 -6.14 -20.77 16.37
N GLN A 135 -6.46 -21.10 17.61
CA GLN A 135 -6.57 -20.12 18.69
C GLN A 135 -5.16 -19.73 19.15
N GLU A 136 -4.60 -18.66 18.56
CA GLU A 136 -3.46 -17.99 19.18
C GLU A 136 -3.97 -17.08 20.31
N ASP A 137 -4.08 -17.66 21.51
CA ASP A 137 -4.42 -16.94 22.75
C ASP A 137 -3.58 -15.67 22.92
N ALA A 138 -4.20 -14.62 23.47
CA ALA A 138 -3.63 -13.27 23.57
C ALA A 138 -2.42 -13.17 24.54
N ARG A 139 -1.26 -13.68 24.12
CA ARG A 139 0.03 -13.59 24.83
C ARG A 139 1.14 -13.02 23.96
N GLY A 140 0.94 -11.76 23.56
CA GLY A 140 1.99 -10.78 23.30
C GLY A 140 3.07 -11.19 22.29
N SER A 141 2.90 -10.77 21.04
CA SER A 141 4.01 -10.72 20.08
C SER A 141 5.07 -9.70 20.53
N ARG A 142 5.97 -10.12 21.42
CA ARG A 142 7.28 -9.49 21.55
C ARG A 142 8.05 -9.81 20.27
N ALA A 143 8.04 -8.86 19.33
CA ALA A 143 8.85 -8.93 18.13
C ALA A 143 10.30 -9.26 18.51
N ARG A 144 10.84 -10.35 17.96
CA ARG A 144 12.26 -10.67 18.10
C ARG A 144 13.02 -9.76 17.16
N VAL A 145 13.72 -8.76 17.71
CA VAL A 145 14.63 -7.91 16.93
C VAL A 145 15.70 -8.81 16.32
N ALA A 146 15.64 -9.00 15.00
CA ALA A 146 16.62 -9.77 14.25
C ALA A 146 17.86 -8.89 13.99
N SER A 147 18.98 -9.27 14.58
CA SER A 147 20.23 -8.50 14.51
C SER A 147 20.88 -8.59 13.11
N GLY A 148 20.71 -7.53 12.31
CA GLY A 148 21.75 -6.95 11.46
C GLY A 148 22.34 -7.80 10.32
N ALA A 149 21.92 -7.49 9.07
CA ALA A 149 22.72 -7.67 7.87
C ALA A 149 22.38 -6.57 6.85
N PRO A 150 23.35 -5.86 6.25
CA PRO A 150 23.06 -4.76 5.33
C PRO A 150 22.66 -5.29 3.93
N VAL A 151 21.51 -4.83 3.43
CA VAL A 151 21.08 -5.09 2.05
C VAL A 151 21.93 -4.26 1.08
N ARG A 152 22.59 -4.91 0.10
CA ARG A 152 23.22 -4.20 -1.01
C ARG A 152 22.15 -3.69 -1.97
N ILE A 153 22.10 -2.37 -2.17
CA ILE A 153 21.42 -1.78 -3.32
C ILE A 153 22.31 -1.96 -4.56
N MET A 154 21.78 -2.58 -5.61
CA MET A 154 22.45 -2.64 -6.92
C MET A 154 22.11 -1.38 -7.73
N GLN A 155 23.13 -0.75 -8.32
CA GLN A 155 22.92 0.35 -9.27
C GLN A 155 22.64 -0.21 -10.67
N PRO A 156 21.71 0.38 -11.44
CA PRO A 156 21.52 0.03 -12.84
C PRO A 156 22.56 0.75 -13.72
N GLU A 157 23.51 -0.02 -14.26
CA GLU A 157 24.41 0.45 -15.34
C GLU A 157 23.60 0.83 -16.59
N GLY A 158 23.94 1.95 -17.23
CA GLY A 158 23.38 2.34 -18.52
C GLY A 158 24.13 1.70 -19.70
N PRO A 159 23.50 1.65 -20.89
CA PRO A 159 24.27 1.97 -22.09
C PRO A 159 23.45 2.71 -23.17
N PHE A 160 23.99 3.83 -23.67
CA PHE A 160 23.69 4.32 -25.01
C PHE A 160 24.95 4.89 -25.66
N GLY A 161 25.42 4.24 -26.72
CA GLY A 161 26.60 4.63 -27.50
C GLY A 161 26.23 5.15 -28.89
N GLU A 162 26.74 6.33 -29.20
CA GLU A 162 27.18 6.88 -30.49
C GLU A 162 26.69 6.23 -31.81
N THR A 163 25.81 6.89 -32.61
CA THR A 163 26.10 7.75 -33.80
C THR A 163 26.37 6.99 -35.14
N PRO A 164 26.60 7.63 -36.32
CA PRO A 164 26.13 8.90 -36.93
C PRO A 164 25.57 8.76 -38.39
N GLY A 165 25.10 9.86 -38.99
CA GLY A 165 25.01 10.07 -40.47
C GLY A 165 23.66 10.59 -40.99
N ASP A 166 23.54 11.36 -42.09
CA ASP A 166 24.53 12.12 -42.89
C ASP A 166 23.84 13.35 -43.58
N ARG A 167 24.50 14.03 -44.54
CA ARG A 167 24.30 15.46 -44.86
C ARG A 167 23.64 15.80 -46.23
N SER A 168 22.78 16.83 -46.20
CA SER A 168 22.71 17.99 -47.13
C SER A 168 22.71 17.82 -48.66
N ALA A 169 21.55 18.07 -49.30
CA ALA A 169 21.40 18.67 -50.65
C ALA A 169 19.97 19.29 -50.76
N MET A 170 19.77 20.58 -51.08
CA MET A 170 19.85 21.29 -52.38
C MET A 170 18.46 21.43 -53.06
N GLY A 171 18.05 22.67 -53.43
CA GLY A 171 16.83 22.96 -54.21
C GLY A 171 17.08 23.06 -55.73
N PRO A 172 16.20 23.67 -56.57
CA PRO A 172 15.09 24.59 -56.23
C PRO A 172 13.72 24.30 -56.93
N SER A 173 12.79 25.26 -56.80
CA SER A 173 11.49 25.42 -57.52
C SER A 173 11.65 25.86 -58.99
N PRO A 174 10.59 26.12 -59.80
CA PRO A 174 9.12 26.10 -59.54
C PRO A 174 8.39 25.03 -60.41
N GLU A 175 7.08 24.96 -60.67
CA GLU A 175 5.81 25.69 -60.38
C GLU A 175 4.65 24.63 -60.52
N ALA A 176 3.32 24.79 -60.36
CA ALA A 176 2.32 25.86 -60.09
C ALA A 176 1.05 25.15 -59.46
N ALA A 177 -0.18 25.67 -59.31
CA ALA A 177 -0.86 26.93 -59.63
C ALA A 177 -2.12 27.15 -58.72
N ALA A 178 -2.71 28.35 -58.79
CA ALA A 178 -4.12 28.74 -58.52
C ALA A 178 -5.08 27.86 -57.65
N GLY A 179 -5.41 28.36 -56.45
CA GLY A 179 -6.75 28.95 -56.23
C GLY A 179 -7.83 28.18 -55.44
N ALA A 180 -7.86 28.37 -54.11
CA ALA A 180 -9.09 28.32 -53.29
C ALA A 180 -8.89 29.07 -51.95
N GLU A 181 -9.86 29.87 -51.52
CA GLU A 181 -9.93 30.46 -50.17
C GLU A 181 -10.70 29.48 -49.25
N ALA A 182 -10.13 28.95 -48.16
CA ALA A 182 -9.67 29.58 -46.91
C ALA A 182 -10.73 29.57 -45.77
N LEU A 183 -11.08 28.36 -45.32
CA LEU A 183 -11.62 28.11 -43.97
C LEU A 183 -10.80 26.96 -43.34
N PRO A 184 -10.03 27.19 -42.27
CA PRO A 184 -9.15 26.17 -41.70
C PRO A 184 -9.89 25.29 -40.69
N ASP A 185 -10.43 24.16 -41.16
CA ASP A 185 -10.77 23.05 -40.27
C ASP A 185 -9.50 22.24 -40.02
N GLY A 186 -8.94 22.34 -38.81
CA GLY A 186 -7.64 21.76 -38.47
C GLY A 186 -7.34 21.90 -36.98
N PRO A 187 -6.49 21.02 -36.42
CA PRO A 187 -6.16 21.06 -34.99
C PRO A 187 -5.49 22.39 -34.67
N VAL A 188 -6.10 23.18 -33.78
CA VAL A 188 -5.54 24.45 -33.32
C VAL A 188 -4.14 24.16 -32.77
N PRO A 189 -3.06 24.73 -33.35
CA PRO A 189 -1.73 24.54 -32.80
C PRO A 189 -1.68 25.31 -31.49
N VAL A 190 -1.91 24.61 -30.38
CA VAL A 190 -1.45 25.05 -29.07
C VAL A 190 0.05 25.20 -29.22
N ALA A 191 0.49 26.43 -29.44
CA ALA A 191 1.90 26.75 -29.53
C ALA A 191 2.53 26.32 -28.22
N ALA A 192 3.24 25.19 -28.25
CA ALA A 192 4.07 24.73 -27.17
C ALA A 192 5.15 25.78 -26.98
N ARG A 193 4.84 26.81 -26.17
CA ARG A 193 5.81 27.77 -25.67
C ARG A 193 6.84 26.93 -24.96
N GLY A 194 7.99 26.75 -25.60
CA GLY A 194 9.18 26.13 -25.04
C GLY A 194 9.69 27.00 -23.91
N MET A 195 8.95 26.98 -22.79
CA MET A 195 9.31 27.65 -21.56
C MET A 195 10.40 26.79 -20.95
N THR A 196 11.63 27.03 -21.41
CA THR A 196 12.85 26.52 -20.81
C THR A 196 12.87 27.00 -19.36
N LEU A 197 12.36 26.15 -18.47
CA LEU A 197 12.32 26.41 -17.03
C LEU A 197 13.74 26.76 -16.60
N THR A 198 13.93 27.99 -16.15
CA THR A 198 15.21 28.36 -15.55
C THR A 198 15.34 27.64 -14.20
N PRO A 199 16.55 27.41 -13.69
CA PRO A 199 16.72 26.86 -12.34
C PRO A 199 15.93 27.65 -11.28
N ALA A 200 15.79 28.97 -11.45
CA ALA A 200 15.00 29.81 -10.56
C ALA A 200 13.49 29.54 -10.64
N ASP A 201 12.94 29.17 -11.80
CA ASP A 201 11.53 28.76 -11.94
C ASP A 201 11.30 27.40 -11.26
N VAL A 202 12.25 26.46 -11.44
CA VAL A 202 12.21 25.15 -10.75
C VAL A 202 12.28 25.35 -9.24
N ASP A 203 13.19 26.18 -8.73
CA ASP A 203 13.30 26.51 -7.30
C ASP A 203 12.05 27.23 -6.76
N ALA A 204 11.36 28.04 -7.58
CA ALA A 204 10.12 28.70 -7.20
C ALA A 204 8.96 27.68 -7.07
N VAL A 205 8.82 26.78 -8.05
CA VAL A 205 7.83 25.69 -8.01
C VAL A 205 8.12 24.71 -6.88
N ALA A 206 9.39 24.33 -6.68
CA ALA A 206 9.82 23.44 -5.60
C ALA A 206 9.50 24.03 -4.22
N ARG A 207 9.84 25.31 -3.96
CA ARG A 207 9.44 25.99 -2.71
C ARG A 207 7.93 26.03 -2.53
N ARG A 208 7.18 26.31 -3.60
CA ARG A 208 5.71 26.35 -3.54
C ARG A 208 5.09 24.98 -3.24
N LEU A 209 5.65 23.90 -3.78
CA LEU A 209 5.26 22.53 -3.44
C LEU A 209 5.63 22.18 -2.00
N VAL A 210 6.81 22.55 -1.51
CA VAL A 210 7.22 22.32 -0.12
C VAL A 210 6.34 23.11 0.87
N GLU A 211 5.91 24.33 0.54
CA GLU A 211 4.92 25.09 1.33
C GLU A 211 3.55 24.39 1.38
N LEU A 212 3.06 23.88 0.24
CA LEU A 212 1.73 23.26 0.12
C LEU A 212 1.67 21.84 0.71
N ILE A 213 2.75 21.07 0.58
CA ILE A 213 2.81 19.64 0.91
C ILE A 213 3.50 19.40 2.26
N GLY A 214 4.35 20.33 2.72
CA GLY A 214 5.13 20.22 3.96
C GLY A 214 4.31 19.80 5.19
N PRO A 215 3.17 20.43 5.51
CA PRO A 215 2.35 20.03 6.67
C PRO A 215 1.72 18.63 6.59
N ALA A 216 1.72 17.99 5.42
CA ALA A 216 1.29 16.60 5.23
C ALA A 216 2.51 15.66 5.25
N VAL A 217 3.46 15.81 4.33
CA VAL A 217 4.64 14.93 4.22
C VAL A 217 5.56 14.96 5.46
N VAL A 218 5.60 16.05 6.23
CA VAL A 218 6.32 16.09 7.52
C VAL A 218 5.58 15.30 8.64
N ARG A 219 4.29 15.02 8.50
CA ARG A 219 3.59 14.02 9.33
C ARG A 219 3.73 12.61 8.76
N ASP A 220 3.55 12.47 7.46
CA ASP A 220 3.30 11.17 6.82
C ASP A 220 4.59 10.44 6.37
N VAL A 221 5.75 11.14 6.33
CA VAL A 221 7.04 10.58 5.87
C VAL A 221 8.20 10.89 6.80
N ALA A 222 8.24 12.06 7.45
CA ALA A 222 9.42 12.43 8.27
C ALA A 222 9.62 11.50 9.48
N TRP A 223 8.54 10.92 10.03
CA TRP A 223 8.62 10.04 11.21
C TRP A 223 9.25 8.66 10.93
N ASP A 224 9.30 8.22 9.67
CA ASP A 224 9.97 6.97 9.28
C ASP A 224 11.49 7.13 9.09
N ILE A 225 11.97 8.36 8.86
CA ILE A 225 13.39 8.66 8.57
C ILE A 225 14.10 9.30 9.77
N VAL A 226 13.40 10.14 10.54
CA VAL A 226 13.99 10.85 11.69
C VAL A 226 14.60 9.94 12.77
N PRO A 227 14.01 8.79 13.16
CA PRO A 227 14.58 7.96 14.23
C PRO A 227 16.00 7.45 13.91
N ASP A 228 16.18 6.79 12.76
CA ASP A 228 17.47 6.23 12.34
C ASP A 228 18.51 7.32 12.08
N LEU A 229 18.09 8.45 11.49
CA LEU A 229 18.99 9.57 11.22
C LEU A 229 19.44 10.25 12.52
N LEU A 230 18.54 10.41 13.50
CA LEU A 230 18.85 10.99 14.81
C LEU A 230 19.80 10.10 15.61
N ASP A 231 19.55 8.78 15.64
CA ASP A 231 20.39 7.83 16.37
C ASP A 231 21.79 7.72 15.75
N SER A 232 21.89 7.78 14.42
CA SER A 232 23.17 7.87 13.68
C SER A 232 23.95 9.16 14.01
N ILE A 233 23.27 10.33 13.97
CA ILE A 233 23.89 11.62 14.32
C ILE A 233 24.33 11.66 15.78
N ILE A 234 23.57 11.07 16.71
CA ILE A 234 23.94 10.97 18.12
C ILE A 234 25.19 10.10 18.30
N ARG A 235 25.25 8.92 17.65
CA ARG A 235 26.43 8.04 17.70
C ARG A 235 27.68 8.75 17.17
N GLN A 236 27.61 9.34 15.98
CA GLN A 236 28.72 10.08 15.40
C GLN A 236 29.17 11.23 16.33
N ARG A 237 28.23 11.95 16.98
CA ARG A 237 28.57 13.02 17.93
C ARG A 237 29.14 12.55 19.27
N LEU A 238 28.93 11.30 19.66
CA LEU A 238 29.59 10.70 20.82
C LEU A 238 30.99 10.21 20.45
N GLU A 239 31.15 9.56 19.30
CA GLU A 239 32.45 9.14 18.75
C GLU A 239 33.39 10.32 18.47
N GLU A 240 32.87 11.47 18.00
CA GLU A 240 33.61 12.73 17.85
C GLU A 240 34.01 13.39 19.18
N GLN A 241 33.45 12.96 20.33
CA GLN A 241 33.70 13.55 21.65
C GLN A 241 34.51 12.67 22.60
N ASP A 242 34.74 11.39 22.28
CA ASP A 242 35.61 10.49 23.05
C ASP A 242 36.82 9.98 22.23
N PRO A 243 37.81 10.83 21.93
CA PRO A 243 39.01 10.46 21.17
C PRO A 243 40.10 9.80 22.04
N ALA A 244 39.78 9.25 23.23
CA ALA A 244 40.79 8.87 24.23
C ALA A 244 40.43 7.65 25.11
N GLY A 245 40.38 6.46 24.48
CA GLY A 245 40.49 5.16 25.14
C GLY A 245 41.89 4.56 25.00
#